data_AF-A0A4Y7IMI2-F1
#
_entry.id   AF-A0A4Y7IMI2-F1
#
_cell.length_a   1.000
_cell.length_b   1.000
_cell.length_c   1.000
_cell.angle_alpha   90.00
_cell.angle_beta   90.00
_cell.angle_gamma   90.00
#
_symmetry.space_group_name_H-M   'P 1'
#
loop_
_entity.id
_entity.type
_entity.pdbx_description
1 polymer ?
#
loop_
_entity_poly.entity_id
_entity_poly.type
_entity_poly.pdbx_seq_one_letter_code
_entity_poly.pdbx_strand_id
1 'polypeptide(L)'
;MYRVLMIFLLFTAIGLVKSHNEGGEWSCESESENRIEAIFKPGVITIDGHTDDWKDIDGFEFSLLPALDPHQDDAYKAGSMTVKAVHDGNNVFFHVGS
;
A
#
# COMPACT_ATOMS: atom_id res chain seq x y z
N MET A 1 -39.79 -10.58 -21.73
CA MET A 1 -39.53 -11.47 -20.57
C MET A 1 -38.06 -11.86 -20.46
N TYR A 2 -37.41 -12.33 -21.54
CA TYR A 2 -35.97 -12.69 -21.54
C TYR A 2 -35.00 -11.55 -21.17
N ARG A 3 -35.31 -10.30 -21.55
CA ARG A 3 -34.49 -9.13 -21.20
C ARG A 3 -34.43 -8.86 -19.69
N VAL A 4 -35.56 -9.02 -19.00
CA VAL A 4 -35.64 -8.85 -17.54
C VAL A 4 -34.90 -9.97 -16.84
N LEU A 5 -35.01 -11.20 -17.35
CA LEU A 5 -34.29 -12.36 -16.84
C LEU A 5 -32.77 -12.20 -16.97
N MET A 6 -32.27 -11.71 -18.12
CA MET A 6 -30.83 -11.45 -18.29
C MET A 6 -30.31 -10.36 -17.36
N ILE A 7 -31.09 -9.30 -17.12
CA ILE A 7 -30.72 -8.25 -16.15
C ILE A 7 -30.61 -8.85 -14.74
N PHE A 8 -31.56 -9.69 -14.35
CA PHE A 8 -31.55 -10.36 -13.05
C PHE A 8 -30.32 -11.28 -12.88
N LEU A 9 -29.98 -12.04 -13.92
CA LEU A 9 -28.77 -12.88 -13.95
C LEU A 9 -27.47 -12.08 -13.87
N LEU A 10 -27.41 -10.88 -14.45
CA LEU A 10 -26.25 -9.99 -14.33
C LEU A 10 -26.07 -9.51 -12.88
N PHE A 11 -27.16 -9.17 -12.19
CA PHE A 11 -27.10 -8.71 -10.80
C PHE A 11 -26.66 -9.81 -9.83
N THR A 12 -27.01 -11.07 -10.10
CA THR A 12 -26.56 -12.21 -9.27
C THR A 12 -25.07 -12.54 -9.45
N ALA A 13 -24.45 -12.10 -10.55
CA ALA A 13 -23.02 -12.31 -10.79
C ALA A 13 -22.13 -11.31 -10.05
N ILE A 14 -22.70 -10.24 -9.50
CA ILE A 14 -21.99 -9.28 -8.65
C ILE A 14 -21.98 -9.86 -7.23
N GLY A 15 -21.08 -10.82 -6.99
CA GLY A 15 -20.85 -11.33 -5.64
C GLY A 15 -20.42 -10.18 -4.72
N LEU A 16 -21.02 -10.09 -3.54
CA LEU A 16 -20.53 -9.22 -2.47
C LEU A 16 -19.11 -9.65 -2.12
N VAL A 17 -18.12 -8.87 -2.53
CA VAL A 17 -16.74 -9.02 -2.09
C VAL A 17 -16.70 -8.62 -0.63
N LYS A 18 -16.55 -9.60 0.25
CA LYS A 18 -16.33 -9.34 1.67
C LYS A 18 -14.86 -8.95 1.82
N SER A 19 -14.62 -7.77 2.41
CA SER A 19 -13.27 -7.38 2.85
C SER A 19 -12.65 -8.54 3.64
N HIS A 20 -11.36 -8.79 3.46
CA HIS A 20 -10.64 -9.69 4.35
C HIS A 20 -10.92 -9.22 5.78
N ASN A 21 -11.29 -10.18 6.64
CA ASN A 21 -11.85 -9.95 7.96
C ASN A 21 -10.78 -9.32 8.88
N GLU A 22 -10.49 -8.04 8.69
CA GLU A 22 -9.73 -7.19 9.61
C GLU A 22 -10.55 -7.13 10.89
N GLY A 23 -10.27 -8.06 11.81
CA GLY A 23 -10.98 -8.18 13.06
C GLY A 23 -10.58 -7.06 14.00
N GLY A 24 -11.52 -6.15 14.33
CA GLY A 24 -11.31 -5.09 15.30
C GLY A 24 -12.18 -3.86 15.05
N GLU A 25 -12.20 -2.96 16.02
CA GLU A 25 -12.67 -1.59 15.81
C GLU A 25 -11.59 -0.85 15.01
N TRP A 26 -11.92 -0.41 13.79
CA TRP A 26 -11.00 0.30 12.91
C TRP A 26 -11.25 1.81 12.99
N SER A 27 -10.18 2.58 13.21
CA SER A 27 -10.17 4.04 13.02
C SER A 27 -8.97 4.44 12.15
N CYS A 28 -9.18 5.43 11.27
CA CYS A 28 -8.10 6.10 10.55
C CYS A 28 -7.78 7.43 11.27
N GLU A 29 -7.07 7.37 12.38
CA GLU A 29 -6.50 8.58 12.99
C GLU A 29 -5.19 8.91 12.28
N SER A 30 -5.23 9.88 11.36
CA SER A 30 -4.03 10.34 10.67
C SER A 30 -3.23 11.25 11.60
N GLU A 31 -2.46 10.66 12.50
CA GLU A 31 -1.43 11.38 13.24
C GLU A 31 -0.42 12.00 12.26
N SER A 32 0.09 13.19 12.60
CA SER A 32 0.99 13.95 11.70
C SER A 32 2.29 13.22 11.34
N GLU A 33 2.67 12.21 12.12
CA GLU A 33 3.89 11.41 11.96
C GLU A 33 3.83 10.41 10.79
N ASN A 34 2.64 10.12 10.23
CA ASN A 34 2.48 9.10 9.18
C ASN A 34 2.42 9.68 7.75
N ARG A 35 2.87 10.93 7.57
CA ARG A 35 2.86 11.60 6.25
C ARG A 35 4.18 11.38 5.52
N ILE A 36 4.08 10.79 4.35
CA ILE A 36 5.18 10.71 3.38
C ILE A 36 5.00 11.86 2.38
N GLU A 37 6.01 12.71 2.27
CA GLU A 37 6.07 13.72 1.21
C GLU A 37 6.88 13.17 0.04
N ALA A 38 6.24 13.06 -1.13
CA ALA A 38 6.93 12.75 -2.37
C ALA A 38 7.41 14.06 -2.99
N ILE A 39 8.73 14.22 -3.13
CA ILE A 39 9.32 15.42 -3.73
C ILE A 39 9.32 15.30 -5.26
N PHE A 40 9.02 16.40 -5.97
CA PHE A 40 9.09 16.45 -7.43
C PHE A 40 10.54 16.29 -7.92
N LYS A 41 10.85 15.16 -8.56
CA LYS A 41 12.18 14.83 -9.11
C LYS A 41 12.05 14.07 -10.46
N PRO A 42 11.78 14.79 -11.56
CA PRO A 42 11.60 14.15 -12.87
C PRO A 42 12.91 13.56 -13.39
N GLY A 43 12.82 12.34 -13.95
CA GLY A 43 13.94 11.67 -14.63
C GLY A 43 15.03 11.09 -13.72
N VAL A 44 14.82 11.07 -12.39
CA VAL A 44 15.77 10.50 -11.42
C VAL A 44 15.62 8.99 -11.30
N ILE A 45 14.39 8.48 -11.33
CA ILE A 45 14.07 7.06 -11.20
C ILE A 45 13.91 6.45 -12.59
N THR A 46 14.69 5.41 -12.91
CA THR A 46 14.52 4.65 -14.14
C THR A 46 13.30 3.73 -14.04
N ILE A 47 12.83 3.21 -15.19
CA ILE A 47 11.63 2.35 -15.23
C ILE A 47 11.80 1.07 -14.40
N ASP A 48 13.03 0.55 -14.32
CA ASP A 48 13.40 -0.61 -13.49
C ASP A 48 13.70 -0.26 -12.03
N GLY A 49 13.74 1.03 -11.69
CA GLY A 49 13.84 1.53 -10.31
C GLY A 49 15.11 1.09 -9.60
N HIS A 50 16.25 1.12 -10.29
CA HIS A 50 17.51 0.60 -9.79
C HIS A 50 17.89 1.24 -8.45
N THR A 51 18.46 0.48 -7.50
CA THR A 51 18.74 0.96 -6.13
C THR A 51 19.58 2.24 -6.10
N ASP A 52 20.53 2.38 -7.03
CA ASP A 52 21.40 3.56 -7.12
C ASP A 52 20.65 4.87 -7.46
N ASP A 53 19.48 4.79 -8.10
CA ASP A 53 18.65 5.96 -8.41
C ASP A 53 18.15 6.66 -7.13
N TRP A 54 18.09 5.91 -6.04
CA TRP A 54 17.57 6.35 -4.74
C TRP A 54 18.62 6.84 -3.77
N LYS A 55 19.91 6.83 -4.16
CA LYS A 55 21.03 7.13 -3.25
C LYS A 55 20.98 8.54 -2.66
N ASP A 56 20.48 9.51 -3.42
CA ASP A 56 20.39 10.93 -3.05
C ASP A 56 18.94 11.35 -2.69
N ILE A 57 18.10 10.36 -2.35
CA ILE A 57 16.71 10.56 -1.90
C ILE A 57 16.65 10.22 -0.41
N ASP A 58 16.18 11.17 0.40
CA ASP A 58 15.96 10.97 1.82
C ASP A 58 14.81 9.99 2.08
N GLY A 59 14.90 9.24 3.17
CA GLY A 59 13.92 8.24 3.57
C GLY A 59 13.18 8.64 4.85
N PHE A 60 11.93 8.20 4.92
CA PHE A 60 11.11 8.23 6.12
C PHE A 60 11.23 6.88 6.82
N GLU A 61 11.60 6.88 8.10
CA GLU A 61 11.77 5.69 8.89
C GLU A 61 10.51 5.42 9.72
N PHE A 62 10.01 4.18 9.67
CA PHE A 62 8.82 3.75 10.40
C PHE A 62 9.14 2.51 11.22
N SER A 63 8.62 2.48 12.45
CA SER A 63 8.61 1.27 13.27
C SER A 63 7.44 0.37 12.82
N LEU A 64 7.75 -0.90 12.55
CA LEU A 64 6.78 -1.94 12.22
C LEU A 64 6.42 -2.72 13.48
N LEU A 65 5.13 -2.78 13.78
CA LEU A 65 4.60 -3.70 14.78
C LEU A 65 4.60 -5.14 14.23
N PRO A 66 4.65 -6.16 15.10
CA PRO A 66 4.48 -7.55 14.68
C PRO A 66 3.16 -7.72 13.91
N ALA A 67 3.18 -8.52 12.84
CA ALA A 67 1.97 -8.80 12.10
C ALA A 67 0.99 -9.62 12.95
N LEU A 68 -0.29 -9.31 12.83
CA LEU A 68 -1.35 -10.15 13.41
C LEU A 68 -1.51 -11.39 12.53
N ASP A 69 -0.87 -12.49 12.91
CA ASP A 69 -1.01 -13.78 12.26
C ASP A 69 -1.89 -14.73 13.09
N PRO A 70 -2.89 -15.41 12.49
CA PRO A 70 -3.68 -16.43 13.20
C PRO A 70 -2.84 -17.60 13.72
N HIS A 71 -1.65 -17.82 13.15
CA HIS A 71 -0.65 -18.79 13.60
C HIS A 71 0.49 -18.06 14.30
N GLN A 72 0.56 -18.15 15.64
CA GLN A 72 1.54 -17.41 16.44
C GLN A 72 3.00 -17.67 16.04
N ASP A 73 3.29 -18.85 15.49
CA ASP A 73 4.65 -19.24 15.08
C ASP A 73 5.06 -18.64 13.72
N ASP A 74 4.10 -18.18 12.90
CA ASP A 74 4.32 -17.61 11.57
C ASP A 74 4.25 -16.07 11.55
N ALA A 75 3.98 -15.46 12.71
CA ALA A 75 3.86 -14.01 12.84
C ALA A 75 5.17 -13.31 12.45
N TYR A 76 5.08 -12.37 11.50
CA TYR A 76 6.18 -11.46 11.21
C TYR A 76 6.54 -10.67 12.46
N LYS A 77 7.83 -10.65 12.79
CA LYS A 77 8.34 -9.92 13.95
C LYS A 77 8.21 -8.41 13.74
N ALA A 78 8.27 -7.67 14.85
CA ALA A 78 8.50 -6.23 14.80
C ALA A 78 9.79 -5.90 14.04
N GLY A 79 9.86 -4.71 13.47
CA GLY A 79 11.02 -4.26 12.71
C GLY A 79 11.00 -2.77 12.41
N SER A 80 11.83 -2.36 11.46
CA SER A 80 11.87 -1.02 10.88
C SER A 80 11.67 -1.11 9.39
N MET A 81 11.12 -0.06 8.79
CA MET A 81 11.13 0.13 7.35
C MET A 81 11.53 1.56 7.02
N THR A 82 12.27 1.72 5.93
CA THR A 82 12.53 3.03 5.34
C THR A 82 11.77 3.16 4.03
N VAL A 83 10.96 4.21 3.90
CA VAL A 83 10.26 4.54 2.65
C VAL A 83 10.86 5.80 2.06
N LYS A 84 11.24 5.73 0.78
CA LYS A 84 11.63 6.90 -0.02
C LYS A 84 10.55 7.14 -1.06
N ALA A 85 10.21 8.40 -1.34
CA ALA A 85 9.15 8.75 -2.29
C ALA A 85 9.51 9.98 -3.13
N VAL A 86 9.28 9.89 -4.44
CA VAL A 86 9.40 11.00 -5.39
C VAL A 86 8.31 10.92 -6.45
N HIS A 87 8.07 12.00 -7.18
CA HIS A 87 7.18 11.99 -8.35
C HIS A 87 7.77 12.79 -9.52
N ASP A 88 7.42 12.43 -10.75
CA ASP A 88 7.85 13.13 -11.99
C ASP A 88 6.76 14.06 -12.55
N GLY A 89 5.63 14.20 -11.84
CA GLY A 89 4.46 14.98 -12.24
C GLY A 89 3.40 14.16 -12.97
N ASN A 90 3.71 12.93 -13.37
CA ASN A 90 2.78 11.97 -13.95
C ASN A 90 2.68 10.68 -13.11
N ASN A 91 3.82 10.19 -12.64
CA ASN A 91 3.98 8.99 -11.84
C ASN A 91 4.53 9.33 -10.45
N VAL A 92 4.16 8.51 -9.47
CA VAL A 92 4.75 8.51 -8.13
C VAL A 92 5.54 7.21 -7.96
N PHE A 93 6.74 7.33 -7.43
CA PHE A 93 7.66 6.22 -7.23
C PHE A 93 7.92 6.04 -5.74
N PHE A 94 7.97 4.79 -5.31
CA PHE A 94 8.31 4.42 -3.94
C PHE A 94 9.46 3.41 -3.95
N HIS A 95 10.41 3.58 -3.04
CA HIS A 95 11.39 2.56 -2.70
C HIS A 95 11.24 2.21 -1.23
N VAL A 96 11.13 0.93 -0.95
CA VAL A 96 10.94 0.39 0.40
C VAL A 96 12.14 -0.47 0.75
N GLY A 97 12.79 -0.13 1.85
CA GLY A 97 13.87 -0.91 2.47
C GLY A 97 13.54 -1.26 3.91
N SER A 98 14.30 -2.19 4.49
CA SER A 98 14.25 -2.57 5.91
C SER A 98 15.62 -2.37 6.53
#